data_AF-A0A1Y0I161-F1
#
_entry.id   AF-A0A1Y0I161-F1
#
_cell.length_a   1.000
_cell.length_b   1.000
_cell.length_c   1.000
_cell.angle_alpha   90.00
_cell.angle_beta   90.00
_cell.angle_gamma   90.00
#
_symmetry.space_group_name_H-M   'P 1'
#
loop_
_entity.id
_entity.type
_entity.pdbx_description
1 polymer ?
#
loop_
_entity_poly.entity_id
_entity_poly.type
_entity_poly.pdbx_seq_one_letter_code
_entity_poly.pdbx_strand_id
1 'polypeptide(L)'
;MRLHPARPRGIPLLALTALALTTVGLAAPATAAPLAGTPVTADEVCTADPSTRPVGVYELTAVEDAGVGIWAGGGLTVTTATELEGRVVVGGDADLSGAGSLNVGTAGGGGSAITPAGGTDMLVVGGDLATATNTQVGFHASSGGNVVVGGAITGATPSTEGRNAPGRPGTVTQGVGREAALRPYAALPGLVTGLATDAADGAVAATPRDGVLTVEAGARYTLTAAQASTLTTLHVTGSGPVLLTVTGPSVDVSRLQHVEYGGVRVYQATQHLSAHFLWSFPDATQVTLGTNDQFPGTIVVPRTDATLTVATSTNGRILSNGAVSYTGGAGIEHHNYPFAGPCESTPFVEEPQPEPSPEGPNPGEGVTTPPTAEETPSPEEPGEPTVEATPAAETPAPGTGATPVSAEQGDDTPGSGLASTGASVVVLAVVAALLLAGGATVLVVARRRATS
;
A
#
# COMPACT_ATOMS: atom_id res chain seq x y z
N MET A 1 4.69 74.54 -50.69
CA MET A 1 5.80 74.86 -49.76
C MET A 1 5.20 75.13 -48.38
N ARG A 2 5.60 74.34 -47.38
CA ARG A 2 5.45 74.54 -45.92
C ARG A 2 4.09 75.04 -45.40
N LEU A 3 3.32 74.11 -44.83
CA LEU A 3 2.36 74.42 -43.76
C LEU A 3 2.79 73.68 -42.47
N HIS A 4 2.75 74.45 -41.40
CA HIS A 4 3.20 74.29 -40.02
C HIS A 4 2.98 72.92 -39.34
N PRO A 5 3.91 72.47 -38.46
CA PRO A 5 3.66 71.38 -37.54
C PRO A 5 3.00 71.89 -36.24
N ALA A 6 1.89 71.26 -35.85
CA ALA A 6 1.25 71.44 -34.55
C ALA A 6 1.83 70.45 -33.51
N ARG A 7 2.06 70.96 -32.31
CA ARG A 7 2.57 70.25 -31.11
C ARG A 7 1.38 69.89 -30.18
N PRO A 8 1.62 69.19 -29.06
CA PRO A 8 1.12 67.85 -28.74
C PRO A 8 -0.17 67.84 -27.90
N ARG A 9 -0.86 66.69 -27.85
CA ARG A 9 -1.88 66.40 -26.84
C ARG A 9 -1.44 65.22 -25.98
N GLY A 10 -1.06 65.53 -24.74
CA GLY A 10 -0.90 64.54 -23.66
C GLY A 10 -2.28 64.06 -23.22
N ILE A 11 -2.39 62.75 -23.00
CA ILE A 11 -3.56 62.08 -22.45
C ILE A 11 -3.31 61.93 -20.93
N PRO A 12 -4.27 62.32 -20.07
CA PRO A 12 -4.10 62.25 -18.62
C PRO A 12 -4.20 60.81 -18.10
N LEU A 13 -3.29 60.47 -17.19
CA LEU A 13 -3.34 59.29 -16.32
C LEU A 13 -4.59 59.37 -15.43
N LEU A 14 -5.53 58.43 -15.59
CA LEU A 14 -6.57 58.17 -14.59
C LEU A 14 -6.02 57.17 -13.57
N ALA A 15 -5.72 57.66 -12.37
CA ALA A 15 -5.50 56.83 -11.20
C ALA A 15 -6.86 56.40 -10.62
N LEU A 16 -7.24 55.14 -10.85
CA LEU A 16 -8.36 54.51 -10.16
C LEU A 16 -7.83 53.83 -8.89
N THR A 17 -8.04 54.47 -7.75
CA THR A 17 -7.93 53.87 -6.42
C THR A 17 -9.13 52.97 -6.17
N ALA A 18 -8.96 51.67 -6.36
CA ALA A 18 -9.92 50.66 -5.91
C ALA A 18 -9.62 50.27 -4.46
N LEU A 19 -10.49 50.73 -3.56
CA LEU A 19 -10.50 50.40 -2.14
C LEU A 19 -11.12 49.00 -1.98
N ALA A 20 -10.29 47.96 -1.88
CA ALA A 20 -10.75 46.61 -1.55
C ALA A 20 -10.95 46.50 -0.03
N LEU A 21 -12.21 46.41 0.40
CA LEU A 21 -12.60 46.06 1.78
C LEU A 21 -12.11 44.65 2.09
N THR A 22 -11.12 44.53 2.97
CA THR A 22 -10.68 43.29 3.58
C THR A 22 -11.61 42.91 4.73
N THR A 23 -12.62 42.09 4.47
CA THR A 23 -13.32 41.37 5.54
C THR A 23 -12.46 40.19 5.98
N VAL A 24 -11.56 40.44 6.95
CA VAL A 24 -10.85 39.37 7.67
C VAL A 24 -11.87 38.72 8.62
N GLY A 25 -12.58 37.71 8.12
CA GLY A 25 -13.31 36.79 8.98
C GLY A 25 -12.31 35.91 9.70
N LEU A 26 -12.07 36.16 10.99
CA LEU A 26 -11.40 35.22 11.88
C LEU A 26 -12.32 33.99 12.03
N ALA A 27 -12.17 33.00 11.14
CA ALA A 27 -12.62 31.65 11.41
C ALA A 27 -11.66 31.08 12.47
N ALA A 28 -12.14 30.98 13.71
CA ALA A 28 -11.43 30.22 14.73
C ALA A 28 -11.27 28.78 14.24
N PRO A 29 -10.07 28.17 14.31
CA PRO A 29 -9.92 26.77 13.99
C PRO A 29 -10.75 25.98 14.99
N ALA A 30 -11.79 25.28 14.51
CA ALA A 30 -12.44 24.25 15.28
C ALA A 30 -11.41 23.12 15.46
N THR A 31 -10.69 23.13 16.59
CA THR A 31 -9.84 22.01 17.00
C THR A 31 -10.75 20.85 17.39
N ALA A 32 -11.15 20.04 16.41
CA ALA A 32 -11.60 18.69 16.71
C ALA A 32 -10.40 17.97 17.33
N ALA A 33 -10.52 17.54 18.59
CA ALA A 33 -9.52 16.67 19.19
C ALA A 33 -9.42 15.42 18.30
N PRO A 34 -8.23 15.05 17.80
CA PRO A 34 -8.11 13.85 16.99
C PRO A 34 -8.45 12.66 17.88
N LEU A 35 -9.41 11.84 17.43
CA LEU A 35 -9.65 10.53 18.03
C LEU A 35 -8.31 9.80 18.11
N ALA A 36 -7.99 9.31 19.30
CA ALA A 36 -6.85 8.43 19.51
C ALA A 36 -7.12 7.15 18.71
N GLY A 37 -6.53 7.05 17.51
CA GLY A 37 -6.49 5.78 16.79
C GLY A 37 -5.73 4.76 17.62
N THR A 38 -6.21 3.52 17.64
CA THR A 38 -5.45 2.39 18.18
C THR A 38 -4.11 2.29 17.44
N PRO A 39 -2.98 2.13 18.15
CA PRO A 39 -1.70 1.93 17.50
C PRO A 39 -1.71 0.70 16.60
N VAL A 40 -1.05 0.79 15.43
CA VAL A 40 -0.86 -0.35 14.55
C VAL A 40 -0.15 -1.47 15.28
N THR A 41 -0.69 -2.69 15.19
CA THR A 41 -0.12 -3.89 15.82
C THR A 41 0.64 -4.76 14.83
N ALA A 42 1.47 -5.68 15.32
CA ALA A 42 2.13 -6.68 14.48
C ALA A 42 1.12 -7.52 13.66
N ASP A 43 -0.06 -7.78 14.23
CA ASP A 43 -1.16 -8.48 13.57
C ASP A 43 -1.70 -7.72 12.36
N GLU A 44 -1.63 -6.39 12.33
CA GLU A 44 -2.06 -5.60 11.18
C GLU A 44 -1.03 -5.60 10.04
N VAL A 45 0.24 -5.92 10.31
CA VAL A 45 1.25 -6.15 9.26
C VAL A 45 1.20 -7.58 8.74
N CYS A 46 0.74 -8.52 9.56
CA CYS A 46 0.84 -9.95 9.27
C CYS A 46 -0.51 -10.64 9.25
N THR A 47 -1.59 -9.87 9.04
CA THR A 47 -2.98 -10.29 9.19
C THR A 47 -3.18 -11.68 8.61
N ALA A 48 -3.33 -12.61 9.55
CA ALA A 48 -3.14 -14.04 9.40
C ALA A 48 -4.38 -14.66 8.73
N ASP A 49 -4.47 -14.47 7.42
CA ASP A 49 -4.95 -15.49 6.51
C ASP A 49 -4.20 -15.25 5.19
N PRO A 50 -3.28 -16.14 4.74
CA PRO A 50 -2.71 -16.04 3.41
C PRO A 50 -3.88 -16.06 2.43
N SER A 51 -4.34 -14.88 2.01
CA SER A 51 -5.46 -14.84 1.09
C SER A 51 -5.01 -15.58 -0.16
N THR A 52 -5.69 -16.67 -0.50
CA THR A 52 -5.35 -17.52 -1.65
C THR A 52 -5.77 -16.86 -2.96
N ARG A 53 -5.82 -15.51 -2.99
CA ARG A 53 -6.53 -14.76 -4.02
C ARG A 53 -5.62 -14.47 -5.21
N PRO A 54 -5.86 -15.11 -6.36
CA PRO A 54 -5.17 -14.74 -7.59
C PRO A 54 -5.51 -13.29 -7.97
N VAL A 55 -4.62 -12.62 -8.69
CA VAL A 55 -4.89 -11.30 -9.29
C VAL A 55 -5.96 -11.34 -10.37
N GLY A 56 -6.51 -10.16 -10.67
CA GLY A 56 -7.43 -9.97 -11.78
C GLY A 56 -8.86 -10.42 -11.51
N VAL A 57 -9.22 -10.67 -10.24
CA VAL A 57 -10.59 -11.05 -9.90
C VAL A 57 -11.42 -9.79 -9.59
N TYR A 58 -11.89 -9.14 -10.65
CA TYR A 58 -12.77 -7.96 -10.60
C TYR A 58 -14.12 -8.21 -9.91
N GLU A 59 -14.55 -9.47 -9.81
CA GLU A 59 -15.90 -9.85 -9.37
C GLU A 59 -15.96 -10.34 -7.91
N LEU A 60 -14.83 -10.34 -7.19
CA LEU A 60 -14.85 -10.64 -5.77
C LEU A 60 -14.91 -9.34 -4.97
N THR A 61 -15.78 -9.29 -3.96
CA THR A 61 -15.76 -8.26 -2.93
C THR A 61 -14.32 -8.06 -2.46
N ALA A 62 -13.81 -6.83 -2.57
CA ALA A 62 -12.48 -6.46 -2.11
C ALA A 62 -12.27 -6.97 -0.67
N VAL A 63 -11.07 -7.49 -0.38
CA VAL A 63 -10.70 -7.80 1.00
C VAL A 63 -10.23 -6.50 1.63
N GLU A 64 -10.89 -6.10 2.70
CA GLU A 64 -10.46 -4.95 3.48
C GLU A 64 -9.25 -5.34 4.34
N ASP A 65 -8.11 -4.71 4.07
CA ASP A 65 -6.88 -4.80 4.86
C ASP A 65 -6.65 -3.46 5.55
N ALA A 66 -6.72 -3.45 6.88
CA ALA A 66 -6.39 -2.27 7.69
C ALA A 66 -4.87 -2.05 7.83
N GLY A 67 -4.08 -3.06 7.43
CA GLY A 67 -2.63 -3.07 7.50
C GLY A 67 -1.94 -2.04 6.61
N VAL A 68 -0.69 -1.73 6.96
CA VAL A 68 0.18 -0.85 6.17
C VAL A 68 0.81 -1.65 5.02
N GLY A 69 0.43 -1.33 3.78
CA GLY A 69 1.03 -1.92 2.58
C GLY A 69 2.43 -1.36 2.31
N ILE A 70 2.58 -0.04 2.46
CA ILE A 70 3.86 0.66 2.27
C ILE A 70 4.13 1.57 3.48
N TRP A 71 5.26 1.33 4.15
CA TRP A 71 5.89 2.21 5.11
C TRP A 71 7.20 2.74 4.55
N ALA A 72 7.30 4.07 4.43
CA ALA A 72 8.50 4.78 3.98
C ALA A 72 8.91 5.82 5.05
N GLY A 73 9.65 5.38 6.06
CA GLY A 73 9.95 6.17 7.25
C GLY A 73 10.78 7.42 6.98
N GLY A 74 11.73 7.34 6.04
CA GLY A 74 12.60 8.44 5.63
C GLY A 74 12.01 9.37 4.56
N GLY A 75 10.89 8.99 3.95
CA GLY A 75 10.26 9.72 2.84
C GLY A 75 9.98 8.84 1.63
N LEU A 76 9.11 9.31 0.75
CA LEU A 76 8.68 8.59 -0.45
C LEU A 76 8.88 9.46 -1.69
N THR A 77 9.53 8.92 -2.73
CA THR A 77 9.64 9.57 -4.04
C THR A 77 9.07 8.66 -5.11
N VAL A 78 8.19 9.19 -5.96
CA VAL A 78 7.53 8.45 -7.04
C VAL A 78 7.61 9.22 -8.35
N THR A 79 8.31 8.63 -9.32
CA THR A 79 8.38 9.16 -10.69
C THR A 79 7.98 8.13 -11.74
N THR A 80 8.02 6.82 -11.41
CA THR A 80 7.80 5.74 -12.39
C THR A 80 6.64 4.80 -12.05
N ALA A 81 6.08 4.87 -10.84
CA ALA A 81 4.93 4.06 -10.46
C ALA A 81 3.60 4.65 -10.93
N THR A 82 2.67 3.77 -11.25
CA THR A 82 1.29 4.10 -11.62
C THR A 82 0.29 3.71 -10.55
N GLU A 83 0.58 2.70 -9.74
CA GLU A 83 -0.31 2.23 -8.69
C GLU A 83 0.45 1.80 -7.43
N LEU A 84 -0.02 2.24 -6.27
CA LEU A 84 0.47 1.86 -4.95
C LEU A 84 -0.71 1.32 -4.13
N GLU A 85 -0.94 0.02 -4.19
CA GLU A 85 -2.04 -0.64 -3.46
C GLU A 85 -1.74 -0.77 -1.95
N GLY A 86 -2.78 -0.83 -1.12
CA GLY A 86 -2.63 -0.89 0.34
C GLY A 86 -2.52 0.49 0.98
N ARG A 87 -2.53 0.54 2.32
CA ARG A 87 -2.34 1.81 3.04
C ARG A 87 -0.88 2.27 2.91
N VAL A 88 -0.68 3.48 2.41
CA VAL A 88 0.64 4.09 2.25
C VAL A 88 0.89 5.10 3.36
N VAL A 89 1.93 4.86 4.16
CA VAL A 89 2.32 5.70 5.29
C VAL A 89 3.77 6.16 5.09
N VAL A 90 3.98 7.47 5.14
CA VAL A 90 5.28 8.11 4.91
C VAL A 90 5.69 8.88 6.16
N GLY A 91 6.84 8.56 6.74
CA GLY A 91 7.30 9.18 7.99
C GLY A 91 7.87 10.59 7.84
N GLY A 92 8.37 10.91 6.64
CA GLY A 92 8.87 12.21 6.23
C GLY A 92 8.01 12.84 5.12
N ASP A 93 8.67 13.48 4.15
CA ASP A 93 8.02 14.08 3.00
C ASP A 93 7.71 13.04 1.92
N ALA A 94 6.68 13.32 1.11
CA ALA A 94 6.32 12.53 -0.06
C ALA A 94 6.34 13.40 -1.32
N ASP A 95 7.13 13.01 -2.32
CA ASP A 95 7.14 13.62 -3.65
C ASP A 95 6.55 12.67 -4.69
N LEU A 96 5.30 12.93 -5.04
CA LEU A 96 4.53 12.26 -6.09
C LEU A 96 4.38 13.14 -7.33
N SER A 97 5.02 14.31 -7.37
CA SER A 97 4.85 15.30 -8.43
C SER A 97 5.45 14.87 -9.77
N GLY A 98 6.43 13.98 -9.73
CA GLY A 98 7.03 13.37 -10.91
C GLY A 98 6.21 12.20 -11.49
N ALA A 99 5.19 11.72 -10.78
CA ALA A 99 4.35 10.63 -11.27
C ALA A 99 3.41 11.12 -12.37
N GLY A 100 3.26 10.34 -13.44
CA GLY A 100 2.37 10.66 -14.56
C GLY A 100 0.89 10.56 -14.16
N SER A 101 0.38 9.33 -14.09
CA SER A 101 -0.90 9.02 -13.45
C SER A 101 -0.61 8.08 -12.29
N LEU A 102 -1.11 8.40 -11.10
CA LEU A 102 -0.83 7.64 -9.89
C LEU A 102 -2.12 7.38 -9.13
N ASN A 103 -2.40 6.12 -8.81
CA ASN A 103 -3.43 5.73 -7.87
C ASN A 103 -2.79 5.18 -6.59
N VAL A 104 -3.28 5.63 -5.44
CA VAL A 104 -2.80 5.21 -4.11
C VAL A 104 -3.95 4.57 -3.35
N GLY A 105 -3.67 3.53 -2.56
CA GLY A 105 -4.66 2.81 -1.75
C GLY A 105 -5.30 1.64 -2.48
N THR A 106 -5.42 1.72 -3.80
CA THR A 106 -6.01 0.66 -4.63
C THR A 106 -5.19 0.48 -5.90
N ALA A 107 -5.29 -0.69 -6.52
CA ALA A 107 -4.79 -0.93 -7.87
C ALA A 107 -5.97 -1.30 -8.80
N GLY A 108 -5.73 -1.16 -10.10
CA GLY A 108 -6.70 -1.45 -11.15
C GLY A 108 -6.73 -2.95 -11.46
N GLY A 109 -6.92 -3.26 -12.74
CA GLY A 109 -7.18 -4.63 -13.20
C GLY A 109 -6.14 -5.71 -12.91
N GLY A 110 -4.94 -5.30 -12.53
CA GLY A 110 -3.83 -6.20 -12.18
C GLY A 110 -3.60 -6.35 -10.68
N GLY A 111 -4.28 -5.59 -9.82
CA GLY A 111 -4.05 -5.55 -8.38
C GLY A 111 -4.45 -6.81 -7.62
N SER A 112 -4.09 -6.87 -6.34
CA SER A 112 -4.49 -7.95 -5.43
C SER A 112 -5.95 -7.88 -5.00
N ALA A 113 -6.55 -6.68 -5.06
CA ALA A 113 -7.85 -6.35 -4.45
C ALA A 113 -7.87 -6.54 -2.91
N ILE A 114 -6.69 -6.55 -2.27
CA ILE A 114 -6.49 -6.49 -0.83
C ILE A 114 -6.14 -5.05 -0.48
N THR A 115 -7.15 -4.29 -0.10
CA THR A 115 -7.07 -2.82 -0.06
C THR A 115 -7.65 -2.28 1.23
N PRO A 116 -7.29 -1.06 1.66
CA PRO A 116 -7.98 -0.44 2.79
C PRO A 116 -9.46 -0.23 2.46
N ALA A 117 -10.31 -0.27 3.48
CA ALA A 117 -11.72 0.05 3.34
C ALA A 117 -11.90 1.47 2.78
N GLY A 118 -12.88 1.66 1.88
CA GLY A 118 -13.24 2.97 1.38
C GLY A 118 -13.63 3.92 2.51
N GLY A 119 -13.26 5.20 2.41
CA GLY A 119 -13.50 6.20 3.47
C GLY A 119 -12.55 6.12 4.67
N THR A 120 -11.51 5.27 4.60
CA THR A 120 -10.42 5.22 5.58
C THR A 120 -9.13 5.85 5.03
N ASP A 121 -8.15 6.05 5.89
CA ASP A 121 -6.83 6.54 5.52
C ASP A 121 -6.15 5.58 4.53
N MET A 122 -5.79 6.11 3.36
CA MET A 122 -5.07 5.37 2.32
C MET A 122 -3.71 6.01 2.01
N LEU A 123 -3.58 7.32 2.20
CA LEU A 123 -2.31 8.04 2.11
C LEU A 123 -2.11 8.90 3.36
N VAL A 124 -1.09 8.58 4.15
CA VAL A 124 -0.69 9.33 5.34
C VAL A 124 0.75 9.79 5.17
N VAL A 125 1.00 11.09 5.34
CA VAL A 125 2.31 11.70 5.18
C VAL A 125 2.63 12.52 6.43
N GLY A 126 3.79 12.27 7.05
CA GLY A 126 4.23 12.98 8.25
C GLY A 126 4.72 14.40 7.96
N GLY A 127 5.34 14.61 6.80
CA GLY A 127 5.84 15.90 6.32
C GLY A 127 4.96 16.54 5.24
N ASP A 128 5.61 17.19 4.27
CA ASP A 128 4.97 17.80 3.12
C ASP A 128 4.65 16.76 2.03
N LEU A 129 3.60 17.02 1.24
CA LEU A 129 3.18 16.19 0.11
C LEU A 129 3.20 17.01 -1.18
N ALA A 130 4.05 16.65 -2.15
CA ALA A 130 4.04 17.20 -3.50
C ALA A 130 3.32 16.25 -4.46
N THR A 131 2.40 16.76 -5.29
CA THR A 131 1.50 15.93 -6.10
C THR A 131 1.34 16.44 -7.53
N ALA A 132 1.16 15.50 -8.46
CA ALA A 132 0.78 15.78 -9.83
C ALA A 132 -0.76 15.84 -9.99
N THR A 133 -1.24 16.44 -11.09
CA THR A 133 -2.69 16.61 -11.38
C THR A 133 -3.47 15.30 -11.39
N ASN A 134 -2.85 14.19 -11.80
CA ASN A 134 -3.51 12.88 -11.91
C ASN A 134 -3.21 11.96 -10.73
N THR A 135 -2.95 12.54 -9.54
CA THR A 135 -2.84 11.78 -8.30
C THR A 135 -4.23 11.49 -7.76
N GLN A 136 -4.56 10.20 -7.62
CA GLN A 136 -5.84 9.70 -7.14
C GLN A 136 -5.62 8.83 -5.91
N VAL A 137 -6.57 8.86 -4.97
CA VAL A 137 -6.50 8.07 -3.74
C VAL A 137 -7.82 7.32 -3.54
N GLY A 138 -7.74 6.00 -3.53
CA GLY A 138 -8.91 5.11 -3.42
C GLY A 138 -9.79 5.07 -4.67
N PHE A 139 -9.21 5.24 -5.87
CA PHE A 139 -9.98 5.32 -7.11
C PHE A 139 -10.89 4.10 -7.36
N HIS A 140 -10.47 2.91 -6.93
CA HIS A 140 -11.25 1.67 -7.10
C HIS A 140 -12.01 1.22 -5.84
N ALA A 141 -11.95 1.98 -4.76
CA ALA A 141 -12.56 1.59 -3.50
C ALA A 141 -14.09 1.82 -3.50
N SER A 142 -14.77 1.22 -2.52
CA SER A 142 -16.23 1.33 -2.26
C SER A 142 -16.68 2.73 -1.84
N SER A 143 -15.71 3.57 -1.49
CA SER A 143 -15.75 5.02 -1.26
C SER A 143 -14.33 5.52 -1.47
N GLY A 144 -14.15 6.79 -1.81
CA GLY A 144 -12.83 7.39 -1.93
C GLY A 144 -11.93 7.22 -0.71
N GLY A 145 -10.61 7.28 -0.91
CA GLY A 145 -9.63 7.15 0.17
C GLY A 145 -9.32 8.47 0.86
N ASN A 146 -9.07 8.45 2.18
CA ASN A 146 -8.65 9.64 2.90
C ASN A 146 -7.14 9.88 2.73
N VAL A 147 -6.79 11.17 2.72
CA VAL A 147 -5.43 11.69 2.68
C VAL A 147 -5.19 12.53 3.93
N VAL A 148 -4.15 12.21 4.68
CA VAL A 148 -3.74 12.93 5.91
C VAL A 148 -2.30 13.38 5.78
N VAL A 149 -2.05 14.68 5.83
CA VAL A 149 -0.72 15.28 5.65
C VAL A 149 -0.35 16.14 6.85
N GLY A 150 0.81 15.87 7.46
CA GLY A 150 1.32 16.61 8.59
C GLY A 150 1.71 18.04 8.23
N GLY A 151 2.34 18.22 7.06
CA GLY A 151 2.74 19.49 6.48
C GLY A 151 1.74 20.01 5.43
N ALA A 152 2.25 20.66 4.39
CA ALA A 152 1.48 21.24 3.30
C ALA A 152 1.39 20.32 2.08
N ILE A 153 0.29 20.43 1.33
CA ILE A 153 0.18 19.87 -0.02
C ILE A 153 0.60 20.94 -1.03
N THR A 154 1.51 20.58 -1.94
CA THR A 154 1.94 21.42 -3.06
C THR A 154 1.60 20.74 -4.40
N GLY A 155 1.25 21.54 -5.42
CA GLY A 155 0.71 21.02 -6.67
C GLY A 155 -0.81 20.91 -6.65
N ALA A 156 -1.35 19.87 -7.29
CA ALA A 156 -2.80 19.65 -7.34
C ALA A 156 -3.26 18.83 -6.14
N THR A 157 -4.34 19.24 -5.46
CA THR A 157 -4.94 18.42 -4.41
C THR A 157 -5.30 17.03 -4.97
N PRO A 158 -4.90 15.92 -4.31
CA PRO A 158 -5.25 14.58 -4.77
C PRO A 158 -6.75 14.42 -4.95
N SER A 159 -7.17 13.77 -6.04
CA SER A 159 -8.56 13.36 -6.19
C SER A 159 -8.84 12.20 -5.25
N THR A 160 -9.83 12.35 -4.39
CA THR A 160 -10.33 11.28 -3.52
C THR A 160 -11.65 10.72 -4.02
N GLU A 161 -11.99 10.90 -5.30
CA GLU A 161 -13.23 10.38 -5.89
C GLU A 161 -13.07 8.90 -6.30
N GLY A 162 -13.99 8.05 -5.87
CA GLY A 162 -14.01 6.64 -6.27
C GLY A 162 -14.77 6.43 -7.58
N ARG A 163 -14.15 5.81 -8.58
CA ARG A 163 -14.82 5.39 -9.83
C ARG A 163 -15.98 4.45 -9.57
N ASN A 164 -15.80 3.55 -8.60
CA ASN A 164 -16.78 2.52 -8.26
C ASN A 164 -17.89 3.05 -7.33
N ALA A 165 -17.72 4.24 -6.75
CA ALA A 165 -18.70 4.89 -5.90
C ALA A 165 -18.76 6.42 -6.12
N PRO A 166 -19.19 6.87 -7.32
CA PRO A 166 -19.27 8.30 -7.62
C PRO A 166 -20.15 9.06 -6.63
N GLY A 167 -19.71 10.23 -6.19
CA GLY A 167 -20.37 11.07 -5.20
C GLY A 167 -20.06 10.70 -3.74
N ARG A 168 -19.10 9.80 -3.50
CA ARG A 168 -18.64 9.41 -2.15
C ARG A 168 -17.12 9.61 -2.02
N PRO A 169 -16.63 10.86 -2.09
CA PRO A 169 -15.20 11.12 -1.99
C PRO A 169 -14.69 10.86 -0.57
N GLY A 170 -13.42 10.49 -0.46
CA GLY A 170 -12.69 10.53 0.80
C GLY A 170 -12.32 11.96 1.21
N THR A 171 -11.71 12.13 2.37
CA THR A 171 -11.29 13.46 2.87
C THR A 171 -9.83 13.77 2.55
N VAL A 172 -9.49 15.04 2.35
CA VAL A 172 -8.11 15.52 2.34
C VAL A 172 -7.90 16.47 3.52
N THR A 173 -6.99 16.11 4.41
CA THR A 173 -6.61 16.94 5.56
C THR A 173 -5.11 17.21 5.51
N GLN A 174 -4.71 18.46 5.68
CA GLN A 174 -3.31 18.88 5.68
C GLN A 174 -3.01 19.80 6.87
N GLY A 175 -1.73 19.97 7.19
CA GLY A 175 -1.27 20.83 8.27
C GLY A 175 -1.61 20.30 9.67
N VAL A 176 -1.87 18.99 9.80
CA VAL A 176 -2.24 18.41 11.11
C VAL A 176 -1.04 18.29 12.06
N GLY A 177 0.19 18.46 11.54
CA GLY A 177 1.43 18.21 12.25
C GLY A 177 1.87 16.74 12.19
N ARG A 178 3.18 16.53 12.09
CA ARG A 178 3.79 15.19 11.94
C ARG A 178 3.34 14.21 13.01
N GLU A 179 3.36 14.63 14.28
CA GLU A 179 2.98 13.77 15.40
C GLU A 179 1.51 13.34 15.30
N ALA A 180 0.60 14.27 14.96
CA ALA A 180 -0.81 13.94 14.85
C ALA A 180 -1.08 12.97 13.69
N ALA A 181 -0.41 13.17 12.54
CA ALA A 181 -0.52 12.30 11.37
C ALA A 181 0.01 10.88 11.64
N LEU A 182 1.17 10.77 12.31
CA LEU A 182 1.87 9.50 12.48
C LEU A 182 1.54 8.76 13.78
N ARG A 183 0.83 9.38 14.72
CA ARG A 183 0.46 8.77 16.01
C ARG A 183 -0.17 7.37 15.89
N PRO A 184 -1.10 7.08 14.96
CA PRO A 184 -1.61 5.71 14.78
C PRO A 184 -0.52 4.70 14.38
N TYR A 185 0.56 5.17 13.77
CA TYR A 185 1.61 4.36 13.15
C TYR A 185 2.94 4.39 13.93
N ALA A 186 2.93 4.89 15.17
CA ALA A 186 4.15 5.11 15.95
C ALA A 186 4.96 3.84 16.24
N ALA A 187 4.32 2.66 16.19
CA ALA A 187 4.97 1.36 16.40
C ALA A 187 5.72 0.82 15.16
N LEU A 188 5.46 1.36 13.96
CA LEU A 188 6.05 0.84 12.71
C LEU A 188 7.58 0.74 12.77
N PRO A 189 8.34 1.75 13.24
CA PRO A 189 9.79 1.65 13.23
C PRO A 189 10.34 0.46 14.02
N GLY A 190 9.78 0.23 15.21
CA GLY A 190 10.15 -0.90 16.06
C GLY A 190 9.74 -2.24 15.46
N LEU A 191 8.56 -2.30 14.83
CA LEU A 191 8.10 -3.51 14.14
C LEU A 191 8.99 -3.88 12.95
N VAL A 192 9.43 -2.92 12.13
CA VAL A 192 10.38 -3.18 11.03
C VAL A 192 11.70 -3.75 11.57
N THR A 193 12.22 -3.19 12.67
CA THR A 193 13.43 -3.72 13.33
C THR A 193 13.21 -5.13 13.88
N GLY A 194 12.06 -5.40 14.50
CA GLY A 194 11.69 -6.71 15.01
C GLY A 194 11.63 -7.78 13.90
N LEU A 195 10.94 -7.47 12.79
CA LEU A 195 10.85 -8.36 11.63
C LEU A 195 12.23 -8.67 11.03
N ALA A 196 13.10 -7.66 10.92
CA ALA A 196 14.45 -7.88 10.42
C ALA A 196 15.29 -8.77 11.34
N THR A 197 15.07 -8.66 12.66
CA THR A 197 15.75 -9.47 13.68
C THR A 197 15.26 -10.93 13.63
N ASP A 198 13.94 -11.15 13.58
CA ASP A 198 13.36 -12.51 13.44
C ASP A 198 13.82 -13.18 12.14
N ALA A 199 13.88 -12.45 11.02
CA ALA A 199 14.36 -13.00 9.75
C ALA A 199 15.83 -13.45 9.78
N ALA A 200 16.65 -12.87 10.67
CA ALA A 200 18.05 -13.23 10.83
C ALA A 200 18.28 -14.31 11.89
N ASP A 201 17.38 -14.45 12.87
CA ASP A 201 17.53 -15.41 13.96
C ASP A 201 17.53 -16.86 13.45
N GLY A 202 18.55 -17.62 13.80
CA GLY A 202 18.73 -18.99 13.31
C GLY A 202 18.87 -19.14 11.78
N ALA A 203 19.07 -18.06 11.03
CA ALA A 203 19.18 -18.11 9.58
C ALA A 203 20.44 -18.88 9.14
N VAL A 204 20.29 -19.80 8.20
CA VAL A 204 21.40 -20.59 7.66
C VAL A 204 21.96 -19.97 6.38
N ALA A 205 23.27 -20.02 6.20
CA ALA A 205 23.90 -19.46 5.01
C ALA A 205 23.46 -20.19 3.74
N ALA A 206 23.01 -19.42 2.75
CA ALA A 206 22.59 -19.88 1.44
C ALA A 206 23.50 -19.30 0.37
N THR A 207 23.94 -20.13 -0.58
CA THR A 207 24.83 -19.69 -1.65
C THR A 207 24.23 -20.07 -3.01
N PRO A 208 23.87 -19.08 -3.84
CA PRO A 208 23.48 -19.34 -5.22
C PRO A 208 24.61 -20.04 -5.98
N ARG A 209 24.26 -20.98 -6.86
CA ARG A 209 25.19 -21.64 -7.79
C ARG A 209 24.71 -21.35 -9.20
N ASP A 210 25.60 -20.80 -10.03
CA ASP A 210 25.29 -20.41 -11.40
C ASP A 210 24.04 -19.50 -11.51
N GLY A 211 23.88 -18.60 -10.53
CA GLY A 211 22.74 -17.68 -10.42
C GLY A 211 21.46 -18.29 -9.86
N VAL A 212 21.45 -19.57 -9.51
CA VAL A 212 20.28 -20.27 -8.98
C VAL A 212 20.45 -20.52 -7.48
N LEU A 213 19.45 -20.14 -6.69
CA LEU A 213 19.33 -20.54 -5.29
C LEU A 213 18.12 -21.46 -5.10
N THR A 214 18.32 -22.61 -4.45
CA THR A 214 17.26 -23.50 -4.00
C THR A 214 17.23 -23.53 -2.49
N VAL A 215 16.05 -23.34 -1.91
CA VAL A 215 15.79 -23.32 -0.47
C VAL A 215 14.50 -24.06 -0.13
N GLU A 216 14.37 -24.50 1.12
CA GLU A 216 13.16 -25.14 1.63
C GLU A 216 12.27 -24.09 2.31
N ALA A 217 10.96 -24.15 2.08
CA ALA A 217 9.99 -23.39 2.83
C ALA A 217 9.97 -23.80 4.32
N GLY A 218 9.53 -22.91 5.18
CA GLY A 218 9.54 -23.07 6.64
C GLY A 218 10.89 -22.77 7.29
N ALA A 219 11.83 -22.17 6.56
CA ALA A 219 13.19 -21.89 7.03
C ALA A 219 13.63 -20.45 6.75
N ARG A 220 14.71 -20.07 7.44
CA ARG A 220 15.36 -18.75 7.37
C ARG A 220 16.73 -18.89 6.75
N TYR A 221 17.06 -18.03 5.80
CA TYR A 221 18.31 -18.08 5.06
C TYR A 221 19.02 -16.74 5.06
N THR A 222 20.35 -16.76 5.04
CA THR A 222 21.16 -15.56 4.85
C THR A 222 22.01 -15.63 3.59
N LEU A 223 22.06 -14.52 2.86
CA LEU A 223 22.95 -14.28 1.74
C LEU A 223 23.80 -13.04 2.03
N THR A 224 24.99 -12.97 1.44
CA THR A 224 25.73 -11.72 1.31
C THR A 224 25.21 -10.92 0.11
N ALA A 225 25.41 -9.60 0.12
CA ALA A 225 25.10 -8.73 -1.01
C ALA A 225 25.75 -9.20 -2.32
N ALA A 226 27.00 -9.70 -2.23
CA ALA A 226 27.70 -10.26 -3.39
C ALA A 226 26.96 -11.47 -3.97
N GLN A 227 26.49 -12.39 -3.12
CA GLN A 227 25.70 -13.54 -3.56
C GLN A 227 24.34 -13.12 -4.14
N ALA A 228 23.62 -12.21 -3.47
CA ALA A 228 22.34 -11.70 -3.95
C ALA A 228 22.47 -11.04 -5.34
N SER A 229 23.57 -10.33 -5.61
CA SER A 229 23.83 -9.70 -6.91
C SER A 229 24.01 -10.69 -8.08
N THR A 230 24.27 -11.96 -7.77
CA THR A 230 24.38 -13.03 -8.78
C THR A 230 23.05 -13.76 -9.00
N LEU A 231 22.09 -13.59 -8.11
CA LEU A 231 20.84 -14.35 -8.10
C LEU A 231 19.97 -13.97 -9.30
N THR A 232 19.70 -14.94 -10.16
CA THR A 232 18.77 -14.84 -11.28
C THR A 232 17.49 -15.63 -11.02
N THR A 233 17.57 -16.71 -10.25
CA THR A 233 16.42 -17.58 -9.96
C THR A 233 16.41 -18.05 -8.52
N LEU A 234 15.25 -17.97 -7.87
CA LEU A 234 15.00 -18.55 -6.54
C LEU A 234 13.97 -19.68 -6.66
N HIS A 235 14.35 -20.90 -6.29
CA HIS A 235 13.42 -22.02 -6.16
C HIS A 235 13.16 -22.32 -4.68
N VAL A 236 11.89 -22.35 -4.31
CA VAL A 236 11.43 -22.75 -2.99
C VAL A 236 10.70 -24.08 -3.08
N THR A 237 11.20 -25.08 -2.38
CA THR A 237 10.59 -26.40 -2.22
C THR A 237 9.79 -26.47 -0.92
N GLY A 238 8.86 -27.42 -0.80
CA GLY A 238 8.03 -27.57 0.39
C GLY A 238 6.88 -26.56 0.51
N SER A 239 6.38 -26.36 1.73
CA SER A 239 5.27 -25.46 2.06
C SER A 239 5.56 -24.68 3.35
N GLY A 240 5.07 -23.45 3.45
CA GLY A 240 5.36 -22.51 4.54
C GLY A 240 6.08 -21.24 4.06
N PRO A 241 6.37 -20.30 4.98
CA PRO A 241 7.06 -19.05 4.65
C PRO A 241 8.57 -19.28 4.44
N VAL A 242 9.21 -18.41 3.68
CA VAL A 242 10.67 -18.33 3.54
C VAL A 242 11.13 -16.92 3.88
N LEU A 243 12.12 -16.82 4.76
CA LEU A 243 12.70 -15.54 5.17
C LEU A 243 14.14 -15.48 4.65
N LEU A 244 14.46 -14.43 3.91
CA LEU A 244 15.74 -14.23 3.25
C LEU A 244 16.38 -12.94 3.77
N THR A 245 17.45 -13.09 4.53
CA THR A 245 18.23 -11.98 5.06
C THR A 245 19.45 -11.72 4.18
N VAL A 246 19.54 -10.56 3.55
CA VAL A 246 20.69 -10.17 2.72
C VAL A 246 21.56 -9.16 3.46
N THR A 247 22.78 -9.57 3.78
CA THR A 247 23.75 -8.78 4.56
C THR A 247 24.70 -7.99 3.68
N GLY A 248 25.04 -6.78 4.11
CA GLY A 248 25.95 -5.87 3.40
C GLY A 248 25.37 -4.48 3.18
N PRO A 249 26.22 -3.45 3.04
CA PRO A 249 25.80 -2.05 3.02
C PRO A 249 25.12 -1.63 1.71
N SER A 250 25.41 -2.32 0.61
CA SER A 250 24.83 -2.03 -0.71
C SER A 250 24.38 -3.34 -1.33
N VAL A 251 23.07 -3.51 -1.46
CA VAL A 251 22.43 -4.72 -1.97
C VAL A 251 21.77 -4.42 -3.30
N ASP A 252 22.07 -5.26 -4.29
CA ASP A 252 21.47 -5.21 -5.62
C ASP A 252 20.87 -6.58 -5.91
N VAL A 253 19.54 -6.63 -6.07
CA VAL A 253 18.81 -7.86 -6.45
C VAL A 253 18.18 -7.70 -7.85
N SER A 254 18.63 -6.71 -8.64
CA SER A 254 18.06 -6.36 -9.94
C SER A 254 18.11 -7.47 -11.00
N ARG A 255 18.95 -8.48 -10.78
CA ARG A 255 19.12 -9.61 -11.68
C ARG A 255 18.13 -10.75 -11.43
N LEU A 256 17.38 -10.73 -10.34
CA LEU A 256 16.39 -11.77 -10.07
C LEU A 256 15.31 -11.71 -11.15
N GLN A 257 15.23 -12.75 -11.97
CA GLN A 257 14.27 -12.81 -13.07
C GLN A 257 12.99 -13.51 -12.64
N HIS A 258 13.11 -14.43 -11.69
CA HIS A 258 12.07 -15.41 -11.45
C HIS A 258 12.18 -16.05 -10.07
N VAL A 259 11.03 -16.19 -9.40
CA VAL A 259 10.85 -17.00 -8.20
C VAL A 259 9.85 -18.13 -8.46
N GLU A 260 10.18 -19.34 -8.02
CA GLU A 260 9.28 -20.49 -7.98
C GLU A 260 8.99 -20.90 -6.54
N TYR A 261 7.73 -21.27 -6.29
CA TYR A 261 7.29 -21.81 -5.01
C TYR A 261 6.53 -23.12 -5.27
N GLY A 262 7.00 -24.23 -4.71
CA GLY A 262 6.41 -25.55 -4.95
C GLY A 262 6.42 -25.97 -6.42
N GLY A 263 7.41 -25.51 -7.20
CA GLY A 263 7.51 -25.74 -8.64
C GLY A 263 6.57 -24.86 -9.50
N VAL A 264 5.92 -23.87 -8.90
CA VAL A 264 5.04 -22.93 -9.58
C VAL A 264 5.70 -21.56 -9.62
N ARG A 265 5.78 -20.95 -10.80
CA ARG A 265 6.26 -19.58 -10.93
C ARG A 265 5.33 -18.61 -10.22
N VAL A 266 5.89 -17.73 -9.39
CA VAL A 266 5.17 -16.65 -8.71
C VAL A 266 5.00 -15.49 -9.70
N TYR A 267 3.90 -15.48 -10.43
CA TYR A 267 3.59 -14.49 -11.46
C TYR A 267 2.11 -14.53 -11.89
N GLN A 268 1.55 -13.39 -12.30
CA GLN A 268 0.14 -13.28 -12.68
C GLN A 268 -0.78 -13.97 -11.67
N ALA A 269 -1.59 -14.96 -12.09
CA ALA A 269 -2.56 -15.65 -11.26
C ALA A 269 -1.98 -16.24 -9.95
N THR A 270 -0.68 -16.47 -9.86
CA THR A 270 -0.02 -17.04 -8.67
C THR A 270 0.69 -16.00 -7.81
N GLN A 271 0.50 -14.70 -8.06
CA GLN A 271 1.10 -13.61 -7.27
C GLN A 271 0.76 -13.67 -5.78
N HIS A 272 -0.37 -14.28 -5.39
CA HIS A 272 -0.69 -14.53 -3.97
C HIS A 272 0.37 -15.35 -3.22
N LEU A 273 1.14 -16.17 -3.93
CA LEU A 273 2.26 -16.90 -3.33
C LEU A 273 3.36 -15.95 -2.80
N SER A 274 3.37 -14.69 -3.23
CA SER A 274 4.26 -13.66 -2.68
C SER A 274 4.08 -13.46 -1.17
N ALA A 275 2.90 -13.76 -0.62
CA ALA A 275 2.65 -13.74 0.82
C ALA A 275 3.59 -14.68 1.62
N HIS A 276 4.20 -15.68 0.98
CA HIS A 276 5.13 -16.60 1.63
C HIS A 276 6.56 -16.09 1.77
N PHE A 277 6.89 -14.92 1.22
CA PHE A 277 8.27 -14.44 1.16
C PHE A 277 8.46 -13.20 2.04
N LEU A 278 9.54 -13.18 2.82
CA LEU A 278 10.05 -11.98 3.46
C LEU A 278 11.53 -11.79 3.11
N TRP A 279 11.87 -10.59 2.65
CA TRP A 279 13.22 -10.17 2.32
C TRP A 279 13.69 -9.10 3.31
N SER A 280 14.70 -9.40 4.11
CA SER A 280 15.26 -8.51 5.11
C SER A 280 16.64 -8.00 4.69
N PHE A 281 16.85 -6.69 4.81
CA PHE A 281 18.12 -6.02 4.46
C PHE A 281 18.67 -5.24 5.67
N PRO A 282 19.12 -5.94 6.73
CA PRO A 282 19.35 -5.33 8.04
C PRO A 282 20.49 -4.31 8.05
N ASP A 283 21.52 -4.53 7.24
CA ASP A 283 22.73 -3.71 7.21
C ASP A 283 22.74 -2.68 6.06
N ALA A 284 21.77 -2.77 5.15
CA ALA A 284 21.84 -2.07 3.88
C ALA A 284 21.50 -0.58 4.03
N THR A 285 22.43 0.29 3.63
CA THR A 285 22.12 1.70 3.41
C THR A 285 21.57 1.93 2.01
N GLN A 286 21.87 1.05 1.06
CA GLN A 286 21.29 1.12 -0.28
C GLN A 286 20.77 -0.27 -0.68
N VAL A 287 19.51 -0.32 -1.10
CA VAL A 287 18.89 -1.52 -1.67
C VAL A 287 18.31 -1.17 -3.02
N THR A 288 18.69 -1.88 -4.07
CA THR A 288 18.04 -1.80 -5.37
C THR A 288 17.30 -3.09 -5.65
N LEU A 289 15.99 -2.99 -5.79
CA LEU A 289 15.14 -4.08 -6.24
C LEU A 289 14.82 -3.88 -7.71
N GLY A 290 15.08 -4.93 -8.48
CA GLY A 290 14.69 -5.00 -9.88
C GLY A 290 14.41 -6.45 -10.22
N THR A 291 13.47 -6.66 -11.12
CA THR A 291 13.26 -7.94 -11.79
C THR A 291 12.84 -7.63 -13.22
N ASN A 292 12.86 -8.63 -14.10
CA ASN A 292 12.27 -8.50 -15.42
C ASN A 292 10.74 -8.60 -15.41
N ASP A 293 10.10 -8.62 -14.24
CA ASP A 293 8.66 -8.86 -14.13
C ASP A 293 8.08 -8.22 -12.86
N GLN A 294 8.03 -8.98 -11.75
CA GLN A 294 7.58 -8.48 -10.46
C GLN A 294 8.35 -9.15 -9.31
N PHE A 295 8.70 -8.37 -8.29
CA PHE A 295 9.42 -8.84 -7.11
C PHE A 295 8.43 -9.33 -6.01
N PRO A 296 8.47 -10.61 -5.62
CA PRO A 296 7.55 -11.15 -4.63
C PRO A 296 8.09 -11.05 -3.20
N GLY A 297 7.22 -10.74 -2.25
CA GLY A 297 7.47 -10.79 -0.82
C GLY A 297 7.32 -9.47 -0.09
N THR A 298 7.21 -9.57 1.23
CA THR A 298 7.36 -8.43 2.13
C THR A 298 8.82 -8.03 2.21
N ILE A 299 9.11 -6.76 1.96
CA ILE A 299 10.45 -6.18 1.97
C ILE A 299 10.65 -5.40 3.26
N VAL A 300 11.72 -5.70 4.01
CA VAL A 300 12.02 -5.11 5.32
C VAL A 300 13.40 -4.46 5.31
N VAL A 301 13.44 -3.14 5.55
CA VAL A 301 14.67 -2.34 5.62
C VAL A 301 14.67 -1.54 6.94
N PRO A 302 15.31 -2.04 8.02
CA PRO A 302 15.17 -1.46 9.35
C PRO A 302 16.01 -0.19 9.57
N ARG A 303 16.96 0.10 8.68
CA ARG A 303 17.83 1.28 8.80
C ARG A 303 17.11 2.55 8.40
N THR A 304 17.23 3.59 9.21
CA THR A 304 16.62 4.91 8.97
C THR A 304 17.39 5.75 7.95
N ASP A 305 18.68 5.47 7.74
CA ASP A 305 19.54 6.14 6.76
C ASP A 305 19.60 5.40 5.42
N ALA A 306 18.73 4.39 5.23
CA ALA A 306 18.70 3.61 4.01
C ALA A 306 17.87 4.28 2.90
N THR A 307 18.22 3.98 1.65
CA THR A 307 17.35 4.19 0.49
C THR A 307 17.05 2.87 -0.19
N LEU A 308 15.76 2.53 -0.26
CA LEU A 308 15.22 1.45 -1.06
C LEU A 308 14.78 1.98 -2.43
N THR A 309 15.48 1.60 -3.50
CA THR A 309 15.09 1.91 -4.88
C THR A 309 14.32 0.75 -5.47
N VAL A 310 13.08 1.01 -5.89
CA VAL A 310 12.19 0.04 -6.53
C VAL A 310 12.16 0.33 -8.03
N ALA A 311 12.65 -0.62 -8.83
CA ALA A 311 12.76 -0.52 -10.29
C ALA A 311 11.87 -1.52 -11.04
N THR A 312 10.97 -2.21 -10.34
CA THR A 312 10.06 -3.24 -10.86
C THR A 312 8.77 -3.24 -10.04
N SER A 313 7.70 -3.81 -10.58
CA SER A 313 6.47 -4.07 -9.81
C SER A 313 6.74 -5.00 -8.62
N THR A 314 5.97 -4.86 -7.56
CA THR A 314 6.19 -5.60 -6.29
C THR A 314 4.89 -6.24 -5.83
N ASN A 315 4.97 -7.40 -5.21
CA ASN A 315 3.82 -8.11 -4.64
C ASN A 315 4.13 -8.44 -3.18
N GLY A 316 3.45 -7.84 -2.22
CA GLY A 316 3.78 -7.99 -0.80
C GLY A 316 3.54 -6.70 -0.02
N ARG A 317 4.32 -6.48 1.03
CA ARG A 317 4.43 -5.17 1.70
C ARG A 317 5.82 -4.57 1.50
N ILE A 318 5.95 -3.25 1.62
CA ILE A 318 7.24 -2.57 1.70
C ILE A 318 7.33 -1.87 3.03
N LEU A 319 8.26 -2.28 3.88
CA LEU A 319 8.44 -1.78 5.24
C LEU A 319 9.86 -1.27 5.40
N SER A 320 10.07 0.02 5.15
CA SER A 320 11.38 0.67 5.24
C SER A 320 11.35 1.79 6.27
N ASN A 321 12.26 1.73 7.24
CA ASN A 321 12.50 2.86 8.15
C ASN A 321 13.21 4.03 7.46
N GLY A 322 13.90 3.76 6.36
CA GLY A 322 14.55 4.73 5.50
C GLY A 322 13.63 5.23 4.37
N ALA A 323 14.23 5.84 3.36
CA ALA A 323 13.51 6.33 2.19
C ALA A 323 13.12 5.20 1.23
N VAL A 324 12.01 5.36 0.52
CA VAL A 324 11.57 4.48 -0.57
C VAL A 324 11.44 5.31 -1.85
N SER A 325 12.01 4.81 -2.95
CA SER A 325 12.10 5.53 -4.22
C SER A 325 11.66 4.67 -5.39
N TYR A 326 10.52 5.02 -5.99
CA TYR A 326 10.03 4.48 -7.27
C TYR A 326 10.54 5.34 -8.42
N THR A 327 11.84 5.22 -8.68
CA THR A 327 12.57 6.03 -9.68
C THR A 327 13.26 5.19 -10.75
N GLY A 328 13.22 3.86 -10.62
CA GLY A 328 13.65 2.93 -11.67
C GLY A 328 12.47 2.43 -12.49
N GLY A 329 12.72 1.78 -13.62
CA GLY A 329 11.67 1.16 -14.45
C GLY A 329 10.65 2.16 -15.02
N ALA A 330 9.48 1.65 -15.44
CA ALA A 330 8.36 2.45 -15.92
C ALA A 330 7.04 1.67 -15.73
N GLY A 331 5.97 2.36 -15.33
CA GLY A 331 4.66 1.74 -15.12
C GLY A 331 4.67 0.74 -13.96
N ILE A 332 5.41 1.07 -12.89
CA ILE A 332 5.52 0.19 -11.73
C ILE A 332 4.19 0.14 -10.96
N GLU A 333 3.80 -1.06 -10.58
CA GLU A 333 2.62 -1.33 -9.76
C GLU A 333 3.05 -2.08 -8.49
N HIS A 334 2.61 -1.61 -7.32
CA HIS A 334 2.73 -2.34 -6.06
C HIS A 334 1.40 -2.98 -5.72
N HIS A 335 1.39 -4.30 -5.56
CA HIS A 335 0.24 -5.09 -5.15
C HIS A 335 0.40 -5.54 -3.70
N ASN A 336 -0.61 -5.29 -2.89
CA ASN A 336 -0.55 -5.53 -1.46
C ASN A 336 -0.84 -7.00 -1.15
N TYR A 337 0.13 -7.72 -0.59
CA TYR A 337 -0.08 -9.06 -0.05
C TYR A 337 0.47 -9.14 1.38
N PRO A 338 -0.38 -9.33 2.40
CA PRO A 338 0.08 -9.53 3.77
C PRO A 338 1.02 -10.73 3.88
N PHE A 339 2.05 -10.63 4.72
CA PHE A 339 2.96 -11.74 4.95
C PHE A 339 2.27 -12.85 5.74
N ALA A 340 2.39 -14.08 5.27
CA ALA A 340 1.76 -15.26 5.83
C ALA A 340 2.65 -16.06 6.78
N GLY A 341 3.87 -15.57 7.07
CA GLY A 341 4.76 -16.18 8.04
C GLY A 341 4.51 -15.72 9.47
N PRO A 342 5.21 -16.29 10.45
CA PRO A 342 5.08 -15.87 11.83
C PRO A 342 5.50 -14.41 11.95
N CYS A 343 4.64 -13.61 12.58
CA CYS A 343 5.05 -12.32 13.12
C CYS A 343 4.86 -12.43 14.61
N GLU A 344 5.95 -12.71 15.31
CA GLU A 344 5.89 -12.58 16.75
C GLU A 344 5.64 -11.11 17.07
N SER A 345 4.53 -10.85 17.75
CA SER A 345 4.29 -9.59 18.43
C SER A 345 5.32 -9.47 19.55
N THR A 346 6.58 -9.17 19.25
CA THR A 346 7.56 -8.96 20.30
C THR A 346 7.21 -7.62 20.97
N PRO A 347 6.83 -7.62 22.26
CA PRO A 347 6.70 -6.37 23.00
C PRO A 347 8.11 -6.00 23.46
N PHE A 348 8.82 -5.19 22.67
CA PHE A 348 10.06 -4.57 23.14
C PHE A 348 9.78 -3.13 23.56
N VAL A 349 9.39 -2.95 24.81
CA VAL A 349 10.15 -2.26 25.88
C VAL A 349 9.42 -2.59 27.19
N GLU A 350 10.01 -3.40 28.06
CA GLU A 350 9.61 -3.40 29.47
C GLU A 350 10.05 -2.03 30.02
N GLU A 351 9.08 -1.19 30.36
CA GLU A 351 9.31 0.08 31.05
C GLU A 351 10.19 -0.23 32.28
N PRO A 352 11.29 0.52 32.55
CA PRO A 352 12.14 0.21 33.69
C PRO A 352 11.26 0.20 34.95
N GLN A 353 11.16 -0.96 35.59
CA GLN A 353 10.49 -1.10 36.89
C GLN A 353 11.02 -0.01 37.82
N PRO A 354 10.16 0.82 38.42
CA PRO A 354 10.62 1.81 39.38
C PRO A 354 11.35 1.08 40.51
N GLU A 355 12.55 1.54 40.85
CA GLU A 355 13.30 0.99 41.98
C GLU A 355 12.38 0.96 43.22
N PRO A 356 12.39 -0.13 44.00
CA PRO A 356 11.54 -0.22 45.19
C PRO A 356 11.87 0.94 46.12
N SER A 357 10.84 1.73 46.43
CA SER A 357 10.93 2.79 47.43
C SER A 357 11.35 2.17 48.77
N PRO A 358 12.33 2.74 49.50
CA PRO A 358 12.79 2.15 50.76
C PRO A 358 11.63 2.09 51.76
N GLU A 359 11.36 0.89 52.29
CA GLU A 359 10.34 0.68 53.33
C GLU A 359 10.64 1.57 54.54
N GLY A 360 9.68 2.44 54.86
CA GLY A 360 9.67 3.20 56.11
C GLY A 360 9.47 2.28 57.33
N PRO A 361 9.87 2.73 58.54
CA PRO A 361 9.89 1.88 59.72
C PRO A 361 8.47 1.47 60.14
N ASN A 362 8.26 0.16 60.25
CA ASN A 362 7.03 -0.50 60.68
C ASN A 362 6.67 -0.11 62.14
N PRO A 363 5.52 0.53 62.38
CA PRO A 363 5.01 0.78 63.73
C PRO A 363 3.94 -0.25 64.11
N GLY A 364 4.19 -0.99 65.18
CA GLY A 364 3.14 -1.36 66.12
C GLY A 364 2.66 -2.81 66.08
N GLU A 365 3.29 -3.63 66.93
CA GLU A 365 2.62 -4.75 67.56
C GLU A 365 1.42 -4.27 68.41
N GLY A 366 0.30 -4.96 68.26
CA GLY A 366 -0.73 -5.10 69.29
C GLY A 366 -1.84 -4.06 69.27
N VAL A 367 -3.04 -4.45 68.82
CA VAL A 367 -4.30 -4.37 69.60
C VAL A 367 -5.28 -5.43 69.07
N THR A 368 -5.97 -6.04 70.04
CA THR A 368 -6.94 -7.14 70.02
C THR A 368 -8.26 -6.87 69.28
N THR A 369 -8.85 -7.96 68.77
CA THR A 369 -10.18 -8.07 68.12
C THR A 369 -11.38 -7.93 69.08
N PRO A 370 -12.51 -7.39 68.59
CA PRO A 370 -13.85 -7.79 69.02
C PRO A 370 -14.82 -8.08 67.83
N PRO A 371 -16.03 -8.62 68.07
CA PRO A 371 -16.55 -9.77 67.34
C PRO A 371 -17.53 -9.49 66.17
N THR A 372 -17.69 -10.55 65.39
CA THR A 372 -18.63 -10.85 64.30
C THR A 372 -20.07 -10.37 64.50
N ALA A 373 -20.63 -9.75 63.46
CA ALA A 373 -22.07 -9.58 63.26
C ALA A 373 -22.52 -10.45 62.07
N GLU A 374 -23.58 -11.23 62.30
CA GLU A 374 -24.30 -12.03 61.31
C GLU A 374 -24.98 -11.13 60.26
N GLU A 375 -24.91 -11.52 58.98
CA GLU A 375 -25.77 -10.97 57.94
C GLU A 375 -26.80 -12.00 57.45
N THR A 376 -28.04 -11.53 57.48
CA THR A 376 -29.33 -12.04 57.04
C THR A 376 -29.39 -12.39 55.55
N PRO A 377 -30.12 -13.44 55.11
CA PRO A 377 -30.33 -13.71 53.68
C PRO A 377 -31.67 -13.13 53.17
N SER A 378 -31.68 -12.58 51.95
CA SER A 378 -32.87 -12.39 51.10
C SER A 378 -32.49 -11.76 49.74
N PRO A 379 -33.32 -11.81 48.67
CA PRO A 379 -34.21 -12.86 48.18
C PRO A 379 -33.96 -13.23 46.69
N GLU A 380 -34.61 -14.31 46.25
CA GLU A 380 -34.72 -14.81 44.86
C GLU A 380 -35.35 -13.80 43.88
N GLU A 381 -34.90 -13.81 42.61
CA GLU A 381 -35.61 -13.21 41.46
C GLU A 381 -36.00 -14.28 40.42
N PRO A 382 -37.07 -14.04 39.62
CA PRO A 382 -37.88 -15.07 38.99
C PRO A 382 -37.69 -15.22 37.47
N GLY A 383 -37.76 -16.48 37.02
CA GLY A 383 -38.54 -16.91 35.85
C GLY A 383 -38.14 -16.45 34.44
N GLU A 384 -37.46 -17.31 33.69
CA GLU A 384 -37.41 -17.27 32.22
C GLU A 384 -38.74 -17.75 31.60
N PRO A 385 -39.25 -17.10 30.55
CA PRO A 385 -40.30 -17.68 29.72
C PRO A 385 -39.72 -18.62 28.66
N THR A 386 -40.28 -19.83 28.64
CA THR A 386 -40.12 -20.87 27.62
C THR A 386 -41.25 -20.79 26.60
N VAL A 387 -40.96 -20.77 25.29
CA VAL A 387 -41.78 -21.35 24.18
C VAL A 387 -41.01 -21.13 22.86
N GLU A 388 -41.06 -21.95 21.81
CA GLU A 388 -41.70 -23.23 21.48
C GLU A 388 -41.02 -23.74 20.19
N ALA A 389 -41.05 -25.05 19.95
CA ALA A 389 -40.37 -25.69 18.84
C ALA A 389 -41.32 -26.16 17.72
N THR A 390 -40.73 -26.35 16.52
CA THR A 390 -41.02 -27.44 15.52
C THR A 390 -42.12 -27.17 14.46
N PRO A 391 -42.15 -27.81 13.24
CA PRO A 391 -41.15 -28.52 12.41
C PRO A 391 -41.06 -28.12 10.89
N ALA A 392 -39.89 -28.42 10.31
CA ALA A 392 -39.53 -29.20 9.10
C ALA A 392 -40.26 -29.15 7.73
N ALA A 393 -39.39 -29.02 6.71
CA ALA A 393 -39.21 -29.80 5.47
C ALA A 393 -40.12 -29.57 4.24
N GLU A 394 -39.46 -29.35 3.09
CA GLU A 394 -39.64 -30.18 1.88
C GLU A 394 -38.48 -30.01 0.88
N THR A 395 -38.11 -31.11 0.22
CA THR A 395 -37.18 -31.26 -0.92
C THR A 395 -37.96 -31.95 -2.04
N PRO A 396 -37.71 -31.63 -3.32
CA PRO A 396 -37.26 -32.69 -4.22
C PRO A 396 -36.22 -32.26 -5.29
N ALA A 397 -35.10 -33.00 -5.34
CA ALA A 397 -34.50 -33.80 -6.44
C ALA A 397 -34.55 -33.39 -7.95
N PRO A 398 -33.62 -33.95 -8.79
CA PRO A 398 -32.91 -33.23 -9.85
C PRO A 398 -33.27 -33.62 -11.30
N GLY A 399 -32.75 -32.85 -12.28
CA GLY A 399 -32.84 -33.13 -13.72
C GLY A 399 -31.49 -32.98 -14.44
N THR A 400 -31.04 -34.07 -15.05
CA THR A 400 -29.86 -34.28 -15.89
C THR A 400 -29.96 -33.66 -17.29
N GLY A 401 -28.80 -33.29 -17.88
CA GLY A 401 -28.48 -33.72 -19.25
C GLY A 401 -27.88 -32.69 -20.22
N ALA A 402 -26.69 -33.08 -20.72
CA ALA A 402 -26.17 -32.92 -22.09
C ALA A 402 -25.04 -31.91 -22.36
N THR A 403 -23.87 -32.50 -22.59
CA THR A 403 -22.72 -32.01 -23.37
C THR A 403 -23.13 -31.71 -24.82
N PRO A 404 -22.35 -30.85 -25.53
CA PRO A 404 -21.54 -31.44 -26.59
C PRO A 404 -20.08 -30.92 -26.65
N VAL A 405 -19.29 -31.78 -27.26
CA VAL A 405 -17.89 -31.66 -27.68
C VAL A 405 -17.75 -30.62 -28.80
N SER A 406 -16.64 -29.87 -28.83
CA SER A 406 -16.05 -29.43 -30.10
C SER A 406 -14.54 -29.21 -29.98
N ALA A 407 -13.86 -29.43 -31.09
CA ALA A 407 -12.50 -29.89 -31.24
C ALA A 407 -11.44 -28.79 -31.41
N GLU A 408 -10.19 -29.25 -31.36
CA GLU A 408 -8.90 -28.60 -31.61
C GLU A 408 -8.85 -27.66 -32.82
N GLN A 409 -8.10 -26.56 -32.67
CA GLN A 409 -7.24 -26.03 -33.72
C GLN A 409 -5.96 -25.52 -33.05
N GLY A 410 -4.84 -26.17 -33.37
CA GLY A 410 -3.51 -25.64 -33.11
C GLY A 410 -3.15 -24.57 -34.15
N ASP A 411 -2.34 -23.61 -33.74
CA ASP A 411 -1.42 -22.91 -34.62
C ASP A 411 -0.18 -22.52 -33.82
N ASP A 412 0.95 -23.12 -34.21
CA ASP A 412 2.30 -22.73 -33.81
C ASP A 412 2.68 -21.45 -34.56
N THR A 413 3.07 -20.38 -33.85
CA THR A 413 4.14 -19.45 -34.30
C THR A 413 4.69 -18.67 -33.10
N PRO A 414 6.02 -18.55 -32.94
CA PRO A 414 6.66 -17.98 -31.76
C PRO A 414 6.90 -16.47 -31.85
N GLY A 415 6.89 -15.82 -30.69
CA GLY A 415 7.79 -14.70 -30.37
C GLY A 415 7.20 -13.30 -30.48
N SER A 416 6.90 -12.69 -29.32
CA SER A 416 7.19 -11.29 -28.97
C SER A 416 6.40 -10.93 -27.69
N GLY A 417 6.92 -11.36 -26.54
CA GLY A 417 6.39 -10.96 -25.23
C GLY A 417 6.69 -9.49 -24.96
N LEU A 418 5.65 -8.67 -24.98
CA LEU A 418 5.63 -7.34 -24.35
C LEU A 418 4.82 -7.45 -23.06
N ALA A 419 5.27 -6.77 -22.01
CA ALA A 419 4.62 -6.72 -20.71
C ALA A 419 3.17 -6.24 -20.84
N SER A 420 2.23 -7.07 -20.39
CA SER A 420 0.80 -6.79 -20.35
C SER A 420 0.48 -5.92 -19.14
N THR A 421 0.68 -4.60 -19.25
CA THR A 421 0.08 -3.63 -18.32
C THR A 421 -1.44 -3.60 -18.55
N GLY A 422 -2.25 -3.65 -17.49
CA GLY A 422 -3.70 -3.92 -17.48
C GLY A 422 -4.66 -2.97 -18.21
N ALA A 423 -4.27 -2.38 -19.35
CA ALA A 423 -5.21 -1.79 -20.30
C ALA A 423 -5.63 -2.88 -21.30
N SER A 424 -6.90 -3.28 -21.28
CA SER A 424 -7.44 -4.23 -22.26
C SER A 424 -7.09 -3.77 -23.69
N VAL A 425 -6.22 -4.52 -24.39
CA VAL A 425 -5.78 -4.26 -25.77
C VAL A 425 -6.97 -4.06 -26.72
N VAL A 426 -8.11 -4.66 -26.38
CA VAL A 426 -9.40 -4.51 -27.06
C VAL A 426 -9.88 -3.06 -27.08
N VAL A 427 -9.76 -2.30 -25.98
CA VAL A 427 -10.23 -0.90 -25.92
C VAL A 427 -9.34 0.01 -26.76
N LEU A 428 -8.02 -0.20 -26.75
CA LEU A 428 -7.09 0.56 -27.59
C LEU A 428 -7.28 0.24 -29.08
N ALA A 429 -7.55 -1.02 -29.44
CA ALA A 429 -7.87 -1.41 -30.80
C ALA A 429 -9.19 -0.77 -31.31
N VAL A 430 -10.21 -0.70 -30.44
CA VAL A 430 -11.49 -0.04 -30.76
C VAL A 430 -11.33 1.47 -30.93
N VAL A 431 -10.56 2.14 -30.06
CA VAL A 431 -10.27 3.58 -30.18
C VAL A 431 -9.47 3.88 -31.45
N ALA A 432 -8.46 3.06 -31.78
CA ALA A 432 -7.70 3.20 -33.02
C ALA A 432 -8.58 3.02 -34.26
N ALA A 433 -9.48 2.04 -34.27
CA ALA A 433 -10.43 1.82 -35.36
C ALA A 433 -11.39 3.01 -35.53
N LEU A 434 -11.90 3.57 -34.43
CA LEU A 434 -12.78 4.74 -34.45
C LEU A 434 -12.06 6.01 -34.95
N LEU A 435 -10.80 6.21 -34.56
CA LEU A 435 -9.99 7.34 -35.04
C LEU A 435 -9.66 7.22 -36.53
N LEU A 436 -9.36 6.01 -37.03
CA LEU A 436 -9.14 5.77 -38.45
C LEU A 436 -10.42 6.00 -39.27
N ALA A 437 -11.57 5.54 -38.78
CA ALA A 437 -12.86 5.78 -39.43
C ALA A 437 -13.24 7.28 -39.44
N GLY A 438 -13.02 7.98 -38.31
CA GLY A 438 -13.24 9.43 -38.20
C GLY A 438 -12.32 10.23 -39.14
N GLY A 439 -11.03 9.90 -39.17
CA GLY A 439 -10.03 10.55 -40.03
C GLY A 439 -10.34 10.38 -41.51
N ALA A 440 -10.72 9.18 -41.95
CA ALA A 440 -11.12 8.93 -43.33
C ALA A 440 -12.35 9.76 -43.74
N THR A 441 -13.32 9.92 -42.84
CA THR A 441 -14.54 10.69 -43.09
C THR A 441 -14.24 12.18 -43.26
N VAL A 442 -13.40 12.76 -42.39
CA VAL A 442 -12.95 14.16 -42.50
C VAL A 442 -12.19 14.40 -43.80
N LEU A 443 -11.33 13.47 -44.20
CA LEU A 443 -10.52 13.58 -45.42
C LEU A 443 -11.39 13.55 -46.68
N VAL A 444 -12.43 12.70 -46.72
CA VAL A 444 -13.40 12.65 -47.84
C VAL A 444 -14.24 13.94 -47.92
N VAL A 445 -14.68 14.48 -46.76
CA VAL A 445 -15.45 15.74 -46.72
C VAL A 445 -14.59 16.93 -47.13
N ALA A 446 -13.34 17.01 -46.66
CA ALA A 446 -12.39 18.05 -47.05
C ALA A 446 -12.09 18.00 -48.55
N ARG A 447 -11.92 16.79 -49.11
CA ARG A 447 -11.65 16.62 -50.55
C ARG A 447 -12.85 17.01 -51.42
N ARG A 448 -14.08 16.72 -50.97
CA ARG A 448 -15.31 17.15 -51.67
C ARG A 448 -15.47 18.68 -51.66
N ARG A 449 -15.11 19.34 -50.56
CA ARG A 449 -15.15 20.82 -50.45
C ARG A 449 -14.06 21.53 -51.26
N ALA A 450 -12.97 20.84 -51.61
CA ALA A 450 -11.92 21.41 -52.45
C ALA A 450 -12.21 21.29 -53.96
N THR A 451 -13.23 20.50 -54.34
CA THR A 451 -13.63 20.25 -55.74
C THR A 451 -14.98 20.84 -56.12
N SER A 452 -15.57 21.64 -55.24
CA SER A 452 -16.74 22.51 -55.47
C SER A 452 -16.32 23.94 -55.20
#